data_AF-A0A542BUS1-F1
#
_entry.id   AF-A0A542BUS1-F1
#
_cell.length_a   1.000
_cell.length_b   1.000
_cell.length_c   1.000
_cell.angle_alpha   90.00
_cell.angle_beta   90.00
_cell.angle_gamma   90.00
#
_symmetry.space_group_name_H-M   'P 1'
#
loop_
_entity.id
_entity.type
_entity.pdbx_description
1 polymer ?
#
loop_
_entity_poly.entity_id
_entity_poly.type
_entity_poly.pdbx_seq_one_letter_code
_entity_poly.pdbx_strand_id
1 'polypeptide(L)' 'MHTLLETMASILGGALVIICAYCFFHFDTWHERFIYISLSIVAVYLICKVLPGRPE' A
#
# COMPACT_ATOMS: atom_id res chain seq x y z
N MET A 1 3.74 -17.70 -13.31
CA MET A 1 2.93 -17.30 -12.13
C MET A 1 3.67 -16.31 -11.23
N HIS A 2 5.00 -16.43 -11.07
CA HIS A 2 5.84 -15.52 -10.27
C HIS A 2 5.85 -14.06 -10.78
N THR A 3 5.99 -13.86 -12.09
CA THR A 3 6.03 -12.53 -12.72
C THR A 3 4.75 -11.72 -12.56
N LEU A 4 3.60 -12.39 -12.49
CA LEU A 4 2.30 -11.74 -12.32
C LEU A 4 2.15 -11.21 -10.89
N LEU A 5 2.53 -12.01 -9.88
CA LEU A 5 2.54 -11.59 -8.49
C LEU A 5 3.51 -10.43 -8.25
N GLU A 6 4.72 -10.51 -8.80
CA GLU A 6 5.72 -9.44 -8.70
C GLU A 6 5.27 -8.15 -9.38
N THR A 7 4.62 -8.27 -10.54
CA THR A 7 4.04 -7.12 -11.25
C THR A 7 2.92 -6.49 -10.42
N MET A 8 2.02 -7.30 -9.85
CA MET A 8 0.93 -6.81 -8.99
C MET A 8 1.46 -6.16 -7.71
N ALA A 9 2.48 -6.73 -7.09
CA ALA A 9 3.14 -6.15 -5.92
C ALA A 9 3.83 -4.82 -6.25
N SER A 10 4.49 -4.73 -7.40
CA SER A 10 5.12 -3.49 -7.88
C SER A 10 4.10 -2.39 -8.16
N ILE A 11 2.99 -2.73 -8.84
CA ILE A 11 1.87 -1.81 -9.08
C ILE A 11 1.25 -1.35 -7.77
N LEU A 12 1.00 -2.28 -6.83
CA LEU A 12 0.41 -1.98 -5.54
C LEU A 12 1.30 -1.07 -4.69
N GLY A 13 2.62 -1.31 -4.70
CA GLY A 13 3.60 -0.45 -4.04
C GLY A 13 3.65 0.95 -4.67
N GLY A 14 3.65 1.04 -6.00
CA GLY A 14 3.61 2.33 -6.70
C GLY A 14 2.33 3.12 -6.40
N ALA A 15 1.17 2.46 -6.42
CA ALA A 15 -0.11 3.07 -6.06
C ALA A 15 -0.12 3.56 -4.61
N LEU A 16 0.45 2.79 -3.68
CA LEU A 16 0.58 3.19 -2.28
C LEU A 16 1.38 4.49 -2.12
N VAL A 17 2.49 4.65 -2.83
CA VAL A 17 3.30 5.88 -2.79
C VAL A 17 2.47 7.08 -3.25
N ILE A 18 1.71 6.94 -4.34
CA ILE A 18 0.85 8.01 -4.85
C ILE A 18 -0.25 8.35 -3.84
N ILE A 19 -0.92 7.35 -3.26
CA ILE A 19 -1.98 7.55 -2.26
C ILE A 19 -1.42 8.25 -1.02
N CYS A 20 -0.28 7.80 -0.49
CA CYS A 20 0.36 8.42 0.66
C CYS A 20 0.78 9.86 0.36
N ALA A 21 1.35 10.13 -0.82
CA ALA A 21 1.70 11.48 -1.24
C ALA A 21 0.45 12.37 -1.36
N TYR A 22 -0.61 11.88 -2.00
CA TYR A 22 -1.88 12.59 -2.10
C TYR A 22 -2.44 12.92 -0.70
N CYS A 23 -2.53 11.94 0.20
CA CYS A 23 -3.02 12.17 1.57
C CYS A 23 -2.17 13.20 2.31
N PHE A 24 -0.85 13.19 2.10
CA PHE A 24 0.05 14.16 2.73
C PHE A 24 -0.26 15.61 2.30
N PHE A 25 -0.56 15.84 1.01
CA PHE A 25 -0.88 17.17 0.49
C PHE A 25 -2.35 17.56 0.61
N HIS A 26 -3.26 16.58 0.70
CA HIS A 26 -4.70 16.82 0.72
C HIS A 26 -5.22 17.20 2.11
N PHE A 27 -4.73 16.54 3.17
CA PHE A 27 -5.24 16.79 4.52
C PHE A 27 -4.54 17.99 5.17
N ASP A 28 -5.32 18.85 5.81
CA ASP A 28 -4.82 20.04 6.49
C ASP A 28 -4.20 19.69 7.85
N THR A 29 -4.80 18.74 8.59
CA THR A 29 -4.26 18.37 9.90
C THR A 29 -3.22 17.26 9.80
N TRP A 30 -2.14 17.41 10.56
CA TRP A 30 -1.11 16.38 10.70
C TRP A 30 -1.68 15.05 11.19
N HIS A 31 -2.69 15.09 12.07
CA HIS A 31 -3.31 13.89 12.62
C HIS A 31 -4.06 13.08 11.54
N GLU A 32 -4.83 13.75 10.68
CA GLU A 32 -5.49 13.09 9.54
C GLU A 32 -4.45 12.48 8.60
N ARG A 33 -3.37 13.20 8.27
CA ARG A 33 -2.28 12.65 7.44
C ARG A 33 -1.74 11.35 7.99
N PHE A 34 -1.39 11.31 9.28
CA PHE A 34 -0.86 10.11 9.92
C PHE A 34 -1.86 8.95 9.88
N ILE A 35 -3.13 9.19 10.17
CA ILE A 35 -4.16 8.14 10.12
C ILE A 35 -4.28 7.55 8.71
N TYR A 36 -4.44 8.39 7.69
CA TYR A 36 -4.69 7.90 6.32
C TYR A 36 -3.45 7.23 5.71
N ILE A 37 -2.25 7.75 5.98
CA ILE A 37 -0.99 7.12 5.53
C ILE A 37 -0.82 5.76 6.21
N SER A 38 -0.97 5.69 7.54
CA SER A 38 -0.86 4.42 8.27
C SER A 38 -1.92 3.41 7.85
N LEU A 39 -3.17 3.83 7.64
CA LEU A 39 -4.24 2.97 7.13
C LEU A 39 -3.91 2.41 5.73
N SER A 40 -3.37 3.24 4.85
CA SER A 40 -3.01 2.83 3.49
C SER A 40 -1.89 1.78 3.51
N ILE A 41 -0.87 1.98 4.35
CA ILE A 41 0.23 1.02 4.54
C ILE A 41 -0.30 -0.30 5.11
N VAL A 42 -1.15 -0.25 6.15
CA VAL A 42 -1.75 -1.44 6.76
C VAL A 42 -2.60 -2.20 5.75
N ALA A 43 -3.39 -1.52 4.92
CA ALA A 43 -4.20 -2.16 3.89
C ALA A 43 -3.32 -2.96 2.91
N VAL A 44 -2.25 -2.35 2.39
CA VAL A 44 -1.31 -3.04 1.48
C VAL A 44 -0.61 -4.21 2.18
N TYR A 45 -0.19 -4.04 3.44
CA TYR A 45 0.39 -5.12 4.23
C TYR A 45 -0.57 -6.31 4.37
N LEU A 46 -1.85 -6.07 4.67
CA LEU A 46 -2.85 -7.12 4.78
C LEU A 46 -3.10 -7.81 3.43
N ILE A 47 -3.16 -7.06 2.33
CA ILE A 47 -3.30 -7.63 0.98
C ILE A 47 -2.12 -8.56 0.67
N CYS A 48 -0.89 -8.11 0.93
CA CYS A 48 0.33 -8.91 0.76
C CYS A 48 0.36 -10.15 1.66
N LYS A 49 -0.21 -10.06 2.87
CA LYS A 49 -0.27 -11.16 3.83
C LYS A 49 -1.32 -12.22 3.46
N VAL A 50 -2.43 -11.82 2.86
CA VAL A 50 -3.51 -12.72 2.43
C VAL A 50 -3.16 -13.46 1.15
N LEU A 51 -2.27 -12.91 0.32
CA LEU A 51 -1.73 -13.63 -0.83
C LEU A 51 -1.08 -14.95 -0.36
N PRO A 52 -1.51 -16.11 -0.89
CA PRO A 52 -1.04 -17.41 -0.44
C PRO A 52 0.48 -17.45 -0.50
N GLY A 53 1.09 -17.80 0.63
CA GLY A 53 2.54 -17.89 0.78
C GLY A 53 3.13 -18.71 -0.35
N ARG A 54 4.20 -18.18 -0.94
CA ARG A 54 5.03 -18.84 -1.95
C ARG A 54 5.24 -20.30 -1.52
N PRO A 55 4.76 -21.32 -2.28
CA PRO A 55 5.31 -22.66 -2.10
C PRO A 55 6.78 -22.56 -2.48
N GLU A 56 7.64 -22.87 -1.52
CA GLU A 56 9.10 -22.92 -1.67
C GLU A 56 9.55 -23.88 -2.76
#